data_AF-A0AAU6SSZ1-F1
#
_entry.id   AF-A0AAU6SSZ1-F1
#
_cell.length_a   1.000
_cell.length_b   1.000
_cell.length_c   1.000
_cell.angle_alpha   90.00
_cell.angle_beta   90.00
_cell.angle_gamma   90.00
#
_symmetry.space_group_name_H-M   'P 1'
#
loop_
_entity.id
_entity.type
_entity.pdbx_description
1 polymer ?
#
loop_
_entity_poly.entity_id
_entity_poly.type
_entity_poly.pdbx_seq_one_letter_code
_entity_poly.pdbx_strand_id
1 'polypeptide(L)'
;MEKIAILVDVQNVYYTCRERYGRHFNYNQFWQQVTQGRHVFKANAYAIASKEPQQRQFHHILRGVGFEVMLKPFIQRSDGSAKGDWDVGIALDAYELAQQVDTVVLVSGDGDFEPLVERIQQRFQVKVEVYGVPRLTAQSLIDVASQFVPIEQALLL
;
A
#
# COMPACT_ATOMS: atom_id res chain seq x y z
N MET A 1 -13.59 3.53 18.44
CA MET A 1 -13.11 4.12 17.17
C MET A 1 -12.25 3.06 16.54
N GLU A 2 -12.58 2.64 15.31
CA GLU A 2 -11.88 1.55 14.62
C GLU A 2 -10.39 1.90 14.47
N LYS A 3 -9.51 0.99 14.91
CA LYS A 3 -8.07 1.15 14.88
C LYS A 3 -7.50 0.51 13.63
N ILE A 4 -6.72 1.26 12.84
CA ILE A 4 -6.24 0.79 11.53
C ILE A 4 -4.72 0.86 11.37
N ALA A 5 -4.19 -0.07 10.58
CA ALA A 5 -2.84 0.00 10.02
C ALA A 5 -2.92 0.17 8.50
N ILE A 6 -2.22 1.16 7.94
CA ILE A 6 -2.22 1.44 6.50
C ILE A 6 -0.85 1.06 5.93
N LEU A 7 -0.83 0.25 4.87
CA LEU A 7 0.37 -0.19 4.19
C LEU A 7 0.23 0.10 2.70
N VAL A 8 1.07 0.98 2.17
CA VAL A 8 1.02 1.39 0.76
C VAL A 8 2.22 0.89 -0.01
N ASP A 9 1.99 0.03 -1.00
CA ASP A 9 2.97 -0.29 -2.02
C ASP A 9 3.04 0.85 -3.05
N VAL A 10 3.99 1.75 -2.85
CA VAL A 10 4.11 2.97 -3.67
C VAL A 10 4.44 2.63 -5.12
N GLN A 11 5.20 1.55 -5.36
CA GLN A 11 5.57 1.16 -6.71
C GLN A 11 4.38 0.57 -7.45
N ASN A 12 3.67 -0.39 -6.84
CA ASN A 12 2.49 -0.99 -7.45
C ASN A 12 1.42 0.08 -7.76
N VAL A 13 1.13 0.98 -6.80
CA VAL A 13 0.18 2.09 -7.02
C VAL A 13 0.63 3.02 -8.15
N TYR A 14 1.92 3.36 -8.21
CA TYR A 14 2.44 4.22 -9.26
C TYR A 14 2.27 3.58 -10.65
N TYR A 15 2.76 2.35 -10.85
CA TYR A 15 2.73 1.71 -12.16
C TYR A 15 1.30 1.44 -12.63
N THR A 16 0.44 0.93 -11.75
CA THR A 16 -0.95 0.61 -12.11
C THR A 16 -1.77 1.86 -12.43
N CYS A 17 -1.62 2.95 -11.67
CA CYS A 17 -2.31 4.21 -11.97
C CYS A 17 -1.81 4.83 -13.29
N ARG A 18 -0.49 4.79 -13.53
CA ARG A 18 0.11 5.31 -14.77
C ARG A 18 -0.35 4.51 -15.99
N GLU A 19 -0.37 3.18 -15.90
CA GLU A 19 -0.80 2.30 -16.98
C GLU A 19 -2.29 2.47 -17.30
N ARG A 20 -3.15 2.41 -16.29
CA ARG A 20 -4.61 2.41 -16.51
C ARG A 20 -5.18 3.78 -16.82
N TYR A 21 -4.64 4.83 -16.21
CA TYR A 21 -5.25 6.17 -16.23
C TYR A 21 -4.32 7.28 -16.74
N GLY A 22 -3.01 7.03 -16.87
CA GLY A 22 -2.04 8.09 -17.21
C GLY A 22 -1.91 9.18 -16.14
N ARG A 23 -2.42 8.93 -14.92
CA ARG A 23 -2.52 9.90 -13.82
C ARG A 23 -1.77 9.41 -12.58
N HIS A 24 -1.54 10.31 -11.63
CA HIS A 24 -0.92 9.98 -10.36
C HIS A 24 -1.99 9.73 -9.29
N PHE A 25 -1.67 8.90 -8.30
CA PHE A 25 -2.53 8.67 -7.15
C PHE A 25 -2.57 9.90 -6.23
N ASN A 26 -3.77 10.26 -5.77
CA ASN A 26 -3.99 11.37 -4.86
C ASN A 26 -3.93 10.91 -3.40
N TYR A 27 -2.72 10.93 -2.83
CA TYR A 27 -2.46 10.51 -1.45
C TYR A 27 -3.20 11.34 -0.39
N ASN A 28 -3.44 12.64 -0.63
CA ASN A 28 -4.20 13.49 0.30
C ASN A 28 -5.66 13.06 0.36
N GLN A 29 -6.27 12.85 -0.81
CA GLN A 29 -7.66 12.43 -0.90
C GLN A 29 -7.86 11.02 -0.34
N PHE A 30 -6.92 10.11 -0.65
CA PHE A 30 -6.89 8.78 -0.03
C PHE A 30 -6.82 8.88 1.49
N TRP A 31 -5.87 9.65 2.02
CA TRP A 31 -5.70 9.83 3.46
C TRP A 31 -6.96 10.36 4.13
N GLN A 32 -7.59 11.39 3.55
CA GLN A 32 -8.83 11.95 4.08
C GLN A 32 -9.95 10.89 4.15
N GLN A 33 -10.10 10.08 3.10
CA GLN A 33 -11.14 9.05 3.04
C GLN A 33 -10.86 7.89 4.01
N VAL A 34 -9.65 7.33 3.97
CA VAL A 34 -9.30 6.11 4.71
C VAL A 34 -9.22 6.35 6.22
N THR A 35 -8.96 7.59 6.66
CA THR A 35 -8.81 7.93 8.08
C THR A 35 -10.08 8.50 8.71
N GLN A 36 -11.14 8.71 7.93
CA GLN A 36 -12.37 9.34 8.40
C GLN A 36 -13.04 8.52 9.51
N GLY A 37 -13.09 9.07 10.74
CA GLY A 37 -13.68 8.40 11.90
C GLY A 37 -12.88 7.21 12.43
N ARG A 38 -11.61 7.07 12.04
CA ARG A 38 -10.73 5.94 12.38
C ARG A 38 -9.45 6.39 13.08
N HIS A 39 -8.94 5.56 13.97
CA HIS A 39 -7.69 5.80 14.70
C HIS A 39 -6.53 5.15 13.94
N VAL A 40 -5.68 5.97 13.33
CA VAL A 40 -4.49 5.50 12.61
C VAL A 40 -3.43 5.06 13.61
N PHE A 41 -3.28 3.75 13.78
CA PHE A 41 -2.24 3.19 14.64
C PHE A 41 -0.87 3.24 13.98
N LYS A 42 -0.82 2.93 12.68
CA LYS A 42 0.39 2.93 11.87
C LYS A 42 0.03 3.24 10.42
N ALA A 43 0.86 3.99 9.72
CA ALA A 43 0.70 4.24 8.30
C ALA A 43 2.06 4.25 7.61
N ASN A 44 2.38 3.19 6.88
CA ASN A 44 3.65 3.00 6.20
C ASN A 44 3.48 3.14 4.68
N ALA A 45 4.34 3.93 4.05
CA ALA A 45 4.45 4.01 2.60
C ALA A 45 5.80 3.43 2.16
N TYR A 46 5.75 2.32 1.43
CA TYR A 46 6.91 1.54 1.03
C TYR A 46 7.42 1.97 -0.34
N ALA A 47 8.56 2.64 -0.37
CA ALA A 47 9.12 3.26 -1.56
C ALA A 47 10.60 2.92 -1.78
N ILE A 48 11.11 3.22 -2.96
CA ILE A 48 12.52 3.03 -3.31
C ILE A 48 13.29 4.31 -3.03
N ALA A 49 14.45 4.18 -2.38
CA ALA A 49 15.35 5.29 -2.17
C ALA A 49 15.84 5.85 -3.51
N SER A 50 15.79 7.18 -3.67
CA SER A 50 16.23 7.85 -4.90
C SER A 50 17.10 9.07 -4.59
N LYS A 51 18.11 9.29 -5.45
CA LYS A 51 18.95 10.48 -5.46
C LYS A 51 18.35 11.62 -6.30
N GLU A 52 17.23 11.39 -6.98
CA GLU A 52 16.58 12.42 -7.77
C GLU A 52 15.80 13.40 -6.88
N PRO A 53 15.96 14.73 -7.09
CA PRO A 53 15.27 15.74 -6.28
C PRO A 53 13.74 15.59 -6.28
N GLN A 54 13.15 15.27 -7.43
CA GLN A 54 11.70 15.12 -7.57
C GLN A 54 11.16 13.96 -6.75
N GLN A 55 11.85 12.81 -6.76
CA GLN A 55 11.48 11.64 -5.95
C GLN A 55 11.64 11.93 -4.45
N ARG A 56 12.71 12.63 -4.04
CA ARG A 56 12.85 13.06 -2.64
C ARG A 56 11.74 14.01 -2.19
N GLN A 57 11.34 14.94 -3.07
CA GLN A 57 10.21 15.83 -2.79
C GLN A 57 8.91 15.05 -2.64
N PHE A 58 8.68 14.05 -3.49
CA PHE A 58 7.53 13.16 -3.35
C PHE A 58 7.54 12.41 -2.01
N HIS A 59 8.67 11.86 -1.57
CA HIS A 59 8.78 11.27 -0.23
C HIS A 59 8.51 12.28 0.90
N HIS A 60 8.89 13.55 0.73
CA HIS A 60 8.56 14.59 1.70
C HIS A 60 7.06 14.88 1.75
N ILE A 61 6.38 14.90 0.60
CA ILE A 61 4.92 15.04 0.52
C ILE A 61 4.22 13.89 1.26
N LEU A 62 4.65 12.64 1.04
CA LEU A 62 4.07 11.48 1.76
C LEU A 62 4.19 11.61 3.29
N ARG A 63 5.35 12.09 3.78
CA ARG A 63 5.51 12.37 5.21
C ARG A 63 4.59 13.49 5.69
N GLY A 64 4.40 14.53 4.89
CA GLY A 64 3.47 15.62 5.17
C GLY A 64 2.00 15.18 5.21
N VAL A 65 1.62 14.15 4.45
CA VAL A 65 0.28 13.54 4.49
C VAL A 65 0.04 12.79 5.81
N GLY A 66 1.09 12.15 6.36
CA GLY A 66 1.02 11.40 7.62
C GLY A 66 1.67 10.01 7.57
N PHE A 67 2.32 9.65 6.45
CA PHE A 67 2.99 8.35 6.33
C PHE A 67 4.40 8.36 6.92
N GLU A 68 4.76 7.24 7.54
CA GLU A 68 6.16 6.85 7.69
C GLU A 68 6.65 6.26 6.37
N VAL A 69 7.67 6.88 5.77
CA VAL A 69 8.18 6.45 4.46
C VAL A 69 9.31 5.45 4.65
N MET A 70 9.03 4.20 4.32
CA MET A 70 9.95 3.07 4.37
C MET A 70 10.75 3.04 3.07
N LEU A 71 12.07 3.27 3.15
CA LEU A 71 12.93 3.38 1.97
C LEU A 71 13.83 2.16 1.82
N LYS A 72 13.69 1.45 0.70
CA LYS A 72 14.60 0.36 0.33
C LYS A 72 15.74 0.92 -0.52
N PRO A 73 17.01 0.62 -0.20
CA PRO A 73 18.13 1.01 -1.06
C PRO A 73 17.95 0.43 -2.46
N PHE A 74 18.16 1.24 -3.50
CA PHE A 74 18.26 0.72 -4.86
C PHE A 74 19.56 -0.09 -5.00
N ILE A 75 19.45 -1.41 -5.12
CA ILE A 75 20.58 -2.31 -5.33
C ILE A 75 20.53 -2.79 -6.78
N GLN A 76 21.42 -2.25 -7.61
CA GLN A 76 21.66 -2.79 -8.94
C GLN A 76 22.58 -4.01 -8.80
N ARG A 77 22.09 -5.20 -9.14
CA ARG A 77 22.93 -6.39 -9.17
C ARG A 77 23.95 -6.30 -10.30
N SER A 78 25.03 -7.07 -10.15
CA SER A 78 26.05 -7.25 -11.19
C SER A 78 25.50 -7.86 -12.49
N ASP A 79 24.33 -8.50 -12.44
CA ASP A 79 23.62 -9.07 -13.60
C ASP A 79 22.63 -8.09 -14.26
N GLY A 80 22.55 -6.84 -13.78
CA GLY A 80 21.64 -5.82 -14.30
C GLY A 80 20.18 -5.97 -13.86
N SER A 81 19.82 -7.03 -13.12
CA SER A 81 18.47 -7.14 -12.55
C SER A 81 18.30 -6.16 -11.40
N ALA A 82 17.25 -5.35 -11.46
CA ALA A 82 16.78 -4.60 -10.31
C ALA A 82 16.10 -5.60 -9.38
N LYS A 83 16.62 -5.79 -8.16
CA LYS A 83 15.84 -6.45 -7.10
C LYS A 83 15.21 -5.39 -6.23
N GLY A 84 13.95 -5.61 -5.84
CA GLY A 84 13.47 -5.11 -4.58
C GLY A 84 12.09 -4.50 -4.62
N ASP A 85 11.08 -5.26 -5.03
CA ASP A 85 9.73 -5.07 -4.51
C ASP A 85 9.74 -5.05 -2.97
N TRP A 86 8.66 -4.55 -2.40
CA TRP A 86 8.51 -4.46 -0.96
C TRP A 86 7.73 -5.62 -0.36
N ASP A 87 7.35 -6.61 -1.17
CA ASP A 87 6.35 -7.63 -0.85
C ASP A 87 6.64 -8.34 0.46
N VAL A 88 7.87 -8.85 0.64
CA VAL A 88 8.28 -9.51 1.88
C VAL A 88 8.22 -8.56 3.08
N GLY A 89 8.68 -7.32 2.92
CA GLY A 89 8.68 -6.34 4.01
C GLY A 89 7.26 -5.92 4.40
N ILE A 90 6.42 -5.66 3.41
CA ILE A 90 4.99 -5.36 3.59
C ILE A 90 4.30 -6.53 4.29
N ALA A 91 4.55 -7.76 3.86
CA ALA A 91 3.92 -8.94 4.43
C ALA A 91 4.27 -9.14 5.91
N LEU A 92 5.56 -8.96 6.27
CA LEU A 92 6.00 -9.04 7.66
C LEU A 92 5.35 -7.94 8.52
N ASP A 93 5.44 -6.69 8.09
CA ASP A 93 4.86 -5.55 8.82
C ASP A 93 3.33 -5.69 8.95
N ALA A 94 2.63 -6.08 7.88
CA ALA A 94 1.17 -6.30 7.90
C ALA A 94 0.78 -7.36 8.93
N TYR A 95 1.51 -8.49 8.94
CA TYR A 95 1.23 -9.61 9.83
C TYR A 95 1.49 -9.25 11.30
N GLU A 96 2.54 -8.49 11.59
CA GLU A 96 2.84 -8.00 12.94
C GLU A 96 1.82 -6.95 13.40
N LEU A 97 1.46 -6.00 12.52
CA LEU A 97 0.50 -4.94 12.83
C LEU A 97 -0.91 -5.47 13.03
N ALA A 98 -1.29 -6.56 12.34
CA ALA A 98 -2.58 -7.21 12.49
C ALA A 98 -2.87 -7.62 13.95
N GLN A 99 -1.86 -7.88 14.78
CA GLN A 99 -2.09 -8.20 16.20
C GLN A 99 -2.59 -7.01 17.04
N GLN A 100 -2.52 -5.80 16.48
CA GLN A 100 -2.68 -4.56 17.24
C GLN A 100 -3.81 -3.67 16.70
N VAL A 101 -4.47 -4.05 15.61
CA VAL A 101 -5.47 -3.23 14.90
C VAL A 101 -6.72 -4.04 14.61
N ASP A 102 -7.83 -3.34 14.37
CA ASP A 102 -9.10 -3.96 13.97
C ASP A 102 -9.13 -4.22 12.45
N THR A 103 -8.45 -3.35 11.68
CA THR A 103 -8.43 -3.38 10.21
C THR A 103 -7.03 -3.08 9.67
N VAL A 104 -6.56 -3.93 8.75
CA VAL A 104 -5.39 -3.67 7.91
C VAL A 104 -5.86 -3.12 6.56
N VAL A 105 -5.35 -1.96 6.18
CA VAL A 105 -5.58 -1.36 4.86
C VAL A 105 -4.33 -1.60 4.01
N LEU A 106 -4.46 -2.46 3.01
CA LEU A 106 -3.41 -2.77 2.03
C LEU A 106 -3.70 -2.01 0.73
N VAL A 107 -2.79 -1.15 0.31
CA VAL A 107 -2.89 -0.42 -0.97
C VAL A 107 -1.91 -1.05 -1.95
N SER A 108 -2.37 -2.11 -2.62
CA SER A 108 -1.66 -2.82 -3.69
C SER A 108 -2.65 -3.66 -4.50
N GLY A 109 -2.36 -3.85 -5.78
CA GLY A 109 -3.06 -4.79 -6.65
C GLY A 109 -2.42 -6.18 -6.75
N ASP A 110 -1.31 -6.42 -6.05
CA ASP A 110 -0.48 -7.62 -6.22
C ASP A 110 -1.10 -8.88 -5.60
N GLY A 111 -1.32 -9.90 -6.44
CA GLY A 111 -1.88 -11.18 -6.02
C GLY A 111 -1.01 -11.96 -5.04
N ASP A 112 0.29 -11.68 -4.96
CA ASP A 112 1.19 -12.35 -4.02
C ASP A 112 0.85 -12.04 -2.54
N PHE A 113 0.02 -11.02 -2.29
CA PHE A 113 -0.53 -10.74 -0.96
C PHE A 113 -1.76 -11.59 -0.58
N GLU A 114 -2.35 -12.37 -1.48
CA GLU A 114 -3.51 -13.22 -1.16
C GLU A 114 -3.28 -14.12 0.07
N PRO A 115 -2.18 -14.92 0.15
CA PRO A 115 -1.94 -15.76 1.32
C PRO A 115 -1.75 -14.96 2.62
N LEU A 116 -1.25 -13.72 2.53
CA LEU A 116 -1.11 -12.83 3.67
C LEU A 116 -2.48 -12.40 4.19
N VAL A 117 -3.39 -11.99 3.29
CA VAL A 117 -4.74 -11.56 3.66
C VAL A 117 -5.50 -12.69 4.35
N GLU A 118 -5.51 -13.89 3.75
CA GLU A 118 -6.14 -15.06 4.35
C GLU A 118 -5.56 -15.36 5.73
N ARG A 119 -4.23 -15.31 5.86
CA ARG A 119 -3.56 -15.65 7.12
C ARG A 119 -3.86 -14.65 8.23
N ILE A 120 -3.92 -13.35 7.91
CA ILE A 120 -4.30 -12.30 8.87
C ILE A 120 -5.72 -12.53 9.37
N GLN A 121 -6.67 -12.74 8.46
CA GLN A 121 -8.07 -12.97 8.79
C GLN A 121 -8.26 -14.25 9.63
N GLN A 122 -7.63 -15.35 9.22
CA GLN A 122 -7.72 -16.64 9.93
C GLN A 122 -7.11 -16.59 11.33
N ARG A 123 -5.96 -15.94 11.50
CA ARG A 123 -5.20 -15.99 12.76
C ARG A 123 -5.67 -14.97 13.78
N PHE A 124 -6.05 -13.78 13.32
CA PHE A 124 -6.30 -12.61 14.16
C PHE A 124 -7.75 -12.12 14.10
N GLN A 125 -8.58 -12.66 13.20
CA GLN A 125 -9.95 -12.19 12.97
C GLN A 125 -10.02 -10.69 12.61
N VAL A 126 -8.96 -10.19 11.98
CA VAL A 126 -8.80 -8.80 11.56
C VAL A 126 -9.34 -8.60 10.15
N LYS A 127 -10.03 -7.48 9.92
CA LYS A 127 -10.50 -7.13 8.58
C LYS A 127 -9.34 -6.69 7.71
N VAL A 128 -9.43 -6.98 6.42
CA VAL A 128 -8.46 -6.48 5.44
C VAL A 128 -9.19 -5.73 4.35
N GLU A 129 -8.90 -4.44 4.23
CA GLU A 129 -9.36 -3.58 3.15
C GLU A 129 -8.27 -3.48 2.09
N VAL A 130 -8.59 -3.84 0.85
CA VAL A 130 -7.65 -3.74 -0.27
C VAL A 130 -8.03 -2.57 -1.16
N TYR A 131 -7.08 -1.67 -1.40
CA TYR A 131 -7.19 -0.61 -2.38
C TYR A 131 -6.33 -0.94 -3.59
N GLY A 132 -6.93 -1.02 -4.77
CA GLY A 132 -6.22 -1.35 -6.00
C GLY A 132 -6.91 -0.81 -7.25
N VAL A 133 -6.15 -0.72 -8.34
CA VAL A 133 -6.70 -0.38 -9.65
C VAL A 133 -7.46 -1.61 -10.18
N PRO A 134 -8.79 -1.57 -10.38
CA PRO A 134 -9.59 -2.80 -10.53
C PRO A 134 -9.14 -3.73 -11.66
N ARG A 135 -8.73 -3.17 -12.80
CA ARG A 135 -8.28 -3.96 -13.96
C ARG A 135 -6.85 -4.50 -13.85
N LEU A 136 -6.11 -4.04 -12.85
CA LEU A 136 -4.71 -4.40 -12.59
C LEU A 136 -4.54 -4.94 -11.16
N THR A 137 -5.63 -5.38 -10.55
CA THR A 137 -5.64 -6.05 -9.25
C THR A 137 -5.97 -7.52 -9.47
N ALA A 138 -5.22 -8.42 -8.83
CA ALA A 138 -5.51 -9.85 -8.89
C ALA A 138 -6.92 -10.14 -8.34
N GLN A 139 -7.72 -10.89 -9.11
CA GLN A 139 -9.08 -11.24 -8.67
C GLN A 139 -9.06 -12.04 -7.37
N SER A 140 -8.08 -12.93 -7.20
CA SER A 140 -7.95 -13.73 -5.97
C SER A 140 -7.71 -12.86 -4.73
N LEU A 141 -6.91 -11.79 -4.85
CA LEU A 141 -6.74 -10.80 -3.77
C LEU A 141 -8.05 -10.08 -3.44
N ILE A 142 -8.83 -9.71 -4.46
CA ILE A 142 -10.16 -9.07 -4.27
C ILE A 142 -11.09 -10.03 -3.52
N ASP A 143 -11.09 -11.31 -3.91
CA ASP A 143 -12.00 -12.32 -3.38
C ASP A 143 -11.73 -12.62 -1.90
N VAL A 144 -10.46 -12.59 -1.46
CA VAL A 144 -10.09 -12.81 -0.05
C VAL A 144 -10.19 -11.55 0.81
N ALA A 145 -10.22 -10.35 0.22
CA ALA A 145 -10.34 -9.11 0.96
C ALA A 145 -11.69 -9.01 1.69
N SER A 146 -11.69 -8.45 2.90
CA SER A 146 -12.95 -8.14 3.60
C SER A 146 -13.74 -7.04 2.88
N GLN A 147 -13.02 -6.13 2.24
CA GLN A 147 -13.57 -5.09 1.38
C GLN A 147 -12.54 -4.71 0.33
N PHE A 148 -12.98 -4.58 -0.92
CA PHE A 148 -12.18 -4.00 -1.99
C PHE A 148 -12.66 -2.57 -2.27
N VAL A 149 -11.72 -1.62 -2.33
CA VAL A 149 -11.98 -0.21 -2.64
C VAL A 149 -11.24 0.17 -3.93
N PRO A 150 -11.97 0.47 -5.01
CA PRO A 150 -11.35 0.68 -6.31
C PRO A 150 -10.62 2.03 -6.37
N ILE A 151 -9.38 2.02 -6.88
CA ILE A 151 -8.64 3.24 -7.21
C ILE A 151 -9.13 3.75 -8.57
N GLU A 152 -9.97 4.79 -8.54
CA GLU A 152 -10.59 5.40 -9.72
C GLU A 152 -10.52 6.93 -9.68
N GLN A 153 -11.30 7.63 -10.51
CA GLN A 153 -11.22 9.09 -10.70
C GLN A 153 -11.16 9.90 -9.41
N ALA A 154 -11.89 9.50 -8.36
CA ALA A 154 -11.90 10.20 -7.08
C ALA A 154 -10.55 10.16 -6.35
N LEU A 155 -9.68 9.19 -6.66
CA LEU A 155 -8.37 8.99 -6.04
C LEU A 155 -7.20 9.35 -6.97
N LEU A 156 -7.45 10.10 -8.04
CA LEU A 156 -6.45 10.47 -9.05
C LEU A 156 -6.26 11.99 -9.13
N LEU A 157 -5.01 12.43 -9.32
CA LEU A 157 -4.59 13.81 -9.59
C LEU A 157 -4.75 14.19 -11.05
#